data_AF-A0A2E3X6N3-F1
#
_entry.id   AF-A0A2E3X6N3-F1
#
_cell.length_a   1.000
_cell.length_b   1.000
_cell.length_c   1.000
_cell.angle_alpha   90.00
_cell.angle_beta   90.00
_cell.angle_gamma   90.00
#
_symmetry.space_group_name_H-M   'P 1'
#
loop_
_entity.id
_entity.type
_entity.pdbx_description
1 polymer ?
#
loop_
_entity_poly.entity_id
_entity_poly.type
_entity_poly.pdbx_seq_one_letter_code
_entity_poly.pdbx_strand_id
1 'polypeptide(L)'
;MPVQKENVSTAISSDGGSGVSSDRLQAVARGDNIPAEVHKSVFETTPVLKINAFNLWYGTKQVIHNISMPIPRNQITALVGPSGCGKSTLLRSVNRMNDLIQNVHIAGDMQLNGDSIYDSRMDVIDLRKRMGMVFQKPNPFPMSIFENVVYALRIDGEKNRSVLEEVCEISLRGAALWDEVKDCLNDSALKLSGGQQQRLCIARAVAAEPEVLLLDEPCSALDPIATGKIEDLIQELRGQYSVLMVTHNMQQASRTSDYTAFLYLGRLIEYGPTSDIFTNPVLRETESYVTGRFG
;
A
#
# COMPACT_ATOMS: atom_id res chain seq x y z
N MET A 1 -10.84 66.22 24.87
CA MET A 1 -11.60 65.59 23.76
C MET A 1 -10.79 65.68 22.48
N PRO A 2 -10.10 64.61 22.05
CA PRO A 2 -9.57 64.51 20.69
C PRO A 2 -10.41 63.51 19.87
N VAL A 3 -10.67 63.82 18.60
CA VAL A 3 -11.13 62.84 17.61
C VAL A 3 -10.10 62.84 16.49
N GLN A 4 -9.50 61.67 16.25
CA GLN A 4 -8.48 61.43 15.24
C GLN A 4 -9.09 61.07 13.88
N LYS A 5 -8.27 61.34 12.87
CA LYS A 5 -8.45 61.27 11.42
C LYS A 5 -8.84 59.87 10.90
N GLU A 6 -9.75 59.83 9.92
CA GLU A 6 -9.83 58.75 8.94
C GLU A 6 -9.25 59.23 7.60
N ASN A 7 -8.30 58.47 7.09
CA ASN A 7 -7.66 58.67 5.79
C ASN A 7 -8.25 57.67 4.77
N VAL A 8 -8.51 58.21 3.59
CA VAL A 8 -8.86 57.52 2.35
C VAL A 8 -7.70 56.65 1.87
N SER A 9 -7.98 55.43 1.39
CA SER A 9 -7.20 54.84 0.29
C SER A 9 -8.03 53.82 -0.50
N THR A 10 -8.18 54.18 -1.77
CA THR A 10 -8.60 53.49 -2.98
C THR A 10 -8.25 52.00 -3.11
N ALA A 11 -9.20 51.29 -3.73
CA ALA A 11 -9.08 49.96 -4.30
C ALA A 11 -8.04 49.89 -5.43
N ILE A 12 -7.25 48.81 -5.44
CA ILE A 12 -6.65 48.21 -6.65
C ILE A 12 -6.81 46.70 -6.54
N SER A 13 -7.42 46.12 -7.57
CA SER A 13 -7.64 44.71 -7.84
C SER A 13 -6.35 43.89 -7.97
N SER A 14 -6.38 42.65 -7.50
CA SER A 14 -5.70 41.55 -8.21
C SER A 14 -6.55 40.28 -8.08
N ASP A 15 -7.33 40.06 -9.13
CA ASP A 15 -7.97 38.80 -9.46
C ASP A 15 -6.92 37.92 -10.14
N GLY A 16 -6.86 36.61 -9.83
CA GLY A 16 -6.02 35.68 -10.59
C GLY A 16 -5.52 34.46 -9.83
N GLY A 17 -6.33 33.39 -9.82
CA GLY A 17 -5.78 32.02 -9.81
C GLY A 17 -6.28 31.06 -8.72
N SER A 18 -7.59 30.86 -8.56
CA SER A 18 -8.12 29.83 -7.64
C SER A 18 -9.17 28.88 -8.25
N GLY A 19 -9.52 29.01 -9.54
CA GLY A 19 -10.72 28.35 -10.10
C GLY A 19 -10.55 26.96 -10.71
N VAL A 20 -9.33 26.42 -10.87
CA VAL A 20 -9.12 25.19 -11.67
C VAL A 20 -8.83 23.94 -10.83
N SER A 21 -8.23 24.07 -9.63
CA SER A 21 -7.88 22.87 -8.83
C SER A 21 -9.09 22.18 -8.19
N SER A 22 -10.20 22.90 -8.01
CA SER A 22 -11.41 22.36 -7.41
C SER A 22 -12.25 21.53 -8.39
N ASP A 23 -12.18 21.80 -9.70
CA ASP A 23 -13.12 21.22 -10.68
C ASP A 23 -12.93 19.71 -10.87
N ARG A 24 -11.69 19.21 -10.87
CA ARG A 24 -11.42 17.79 -11.10
C ARG A 24 -11.83 16.89 -9.94
N LEU A 25 -11.44 17.22 -8.71
CA LEU A 25 -11.90 16.47 -7.54
C LEU A 25 -13.41 16.60 -7.31
N GLN A 26 -14.00 17.77 -7.60
CA GLN A 26 -15.45 17.97 -7.56
C GLN A 26 -16.17 17.15 -8.63
N ALA A 27 -15.65 17.09 -9.85
CA ALA A 27 -16.17 16.23 -10.90
C ALA A 27 -16.10 14.74 -10.50
N VAL A 28 -15.00 14.28 -9.90
CA VAL A 28 -14.93 12.93 -9.31
C VAL A 28 -16.00 12.74 -8.23
N ALA A 29 -16.19 13.71 -7.33
CA ALA A 29 -17.19 13.65 -6.28
C ALA A 29 -18.64 13.65 -6.80
N ARG A 30 -18.90 14.26 -7.96
CA ARG A 30 -20.17 14.18 -8.69
C ARG A 30 -20.37 12.83 -9.41
N GLY A 31 -19.33 12.02 -9.49
CA GLY A 31 -19.34 10.71 -10.15
C GLY A 31 -18.83 10.73 -11.59
N ASP A 32 -18.33 11.87 -12.08
CA ASP A 32 -17.84 12.01 -13.44
C ASP A 32 -16.66 11.06 -13.71
N ASN A 33 -16.60 10.52 -14.93
CA ASN A 33 -15.51 9.64 -15.31
C ASN A 33 -14.32 10.46 -15.81
N ILE A 34 -13.34 10.64 -14.93
CA ILE A 34 -12.12 11.39 -15.25
C ILE A 34 -10.95 10.42 -15.43
N PRO A 35 -10.23 10.48 -16.56
CA PRO A 35 -9.09 9.61 -16.80
C PRO A 35 -7.95 9.93 -15.82
N ALA A 36 -7.31 8.89 -15.28
CA ALA A 36 -6.11 9.03 -14.47
C ALA A 36 -4.96 9.65 -15.27
N GLU A 37 -4.13 10.46 -14.62
CA GLU A 37 -2.85 10.90 -15.18
C GLU A 37 -1.78 9.86 -14.81
N VAL A 38 -1.27 9.11 -15.79
CA VAL A 38 -0.24 8.09 -15.55
C VAL A 38 1.03 8.50 -16.29
N HIS A 39 2.11 8.74 -15.55
CA HIS A 39 3.38 9.18 -16.10
C HIS A 39 3.94 8.12 -17.05
N LYS A 40 4.49 8.54 -18.20
CA LYS A 40 4.93 7.62 -19.26
C LYS A 40 5.96 6.59 -18.78
N SER A 41 6.87 7.01 -17.90
CA SER A 41 7.94 6.18 -17.33
C SER A 41 7.42 4.93 -16.60
N VAL A 42 6.18 4.96 -16.11
CA VAL A 42 5.52 3.79 -15.50
C VAL A 42 5.40 2.64 -16.51
N PHE A 43 5.05 2.95 -17.77
CA PHE A 43 4.83 1.95 -18.82
C PHE A 43 6.14 1.40 -19.42
N GLU A 44 7.28 2.02 -19.10
CA GLU A 44 8.61 1.57 -19.52
C GLU A 44 9.17 0.46 -18.61
N THR A 45 8.51 0.21 -17.48
CA THR A 45 8.90 -0.85 -16.55
C THR A 45 8.35 -2.22 -16.94
N THR A 46 8.97 -3.28 -16.43
CA THR A 46 8.37 -4.63 -16.48
C THR A 46 7.45 -4.83 -15.28
N PRO A 47 6.13 -4.96 -15.46
CA PRO A 47 5.22 -5.16 -14.35
C PRO A 47 5.23 -6.61 -13.85
N VAL A 48 5.15 -6.77 -12.53
CA VAL A 48 4.82 -8.06 -11.90
C VAL A 48 3.30 -8.27 -11.84
N LEU A 49 2.54 -7.20 -11.62
CA LEU A 49 1.09 -7.19 -11.54
C LEU A 49 0.54 -6.14 -12.50
N LYS A 50 -0.49 -6.46 -13.25
CA LYS A 50 -1.24 -5.49 -14.07
C LYS A 50 -2.67 -5.43 -13.56
N ILE A 51 -3.14 -4.24 -13.19
CA ILE A 51 -4.55 -3.98 -12.87
C ILE A 51 -5.18 -3.37 -14.12
N ASN A 52 -6.24 -3.98 -14.64
CA ASN A 52 -6.87 -3.62 -15.91
C ASN A 52 -8.36 -3.35 -15.73
N ALA A 53 -8.76 -2.07 -15.88
CA ALA A 53 -10.14 -1.62 -15.81
C ALA A 53 -10.91 -2.19 -14.60
N PHE A 54 -10.23 -2.26 -13.45
CA PHE A 54 -10.75 -2.95 -12.27
C PHE A 54 -11.82 -2.11 -11.58
N ASN A 55 -12.94 -2.76 -11.28
CA ASN A 55 -14.08 -2.19 -10.58
C ASN A 55 -14.52 -3.14 -9.47
N LEU A 56 -15.00 -2.59 -8.36
CA LEU A 56 -15.49 -3.37 -7.23
C LEU A 56 -16.70 -2.69 -6.58
N TRP A 57 -17.72 -3.48 -6.27
CA TRP A 57 -18.92 -3.09 -5.55
C TRP A 57 -19.10 -3.93 -4.28
N TYR A 58 -19.55 -3.28 -3.21
CA TYR A 58 -20.12 -3.95 -2.04
C TYR A 58 -21.64 -3.79 -2.08
N GLY A 59 -22.34 -4.86 -2.43
CA GLY A 59 -23.76 -4.80 -2.77
C GLY A 59 -23.99 -3.86 -3.95
N THR A 60 -24.78 -2.81 -3.75
CA THR A 60 -25.05 -1.80 -4.79
C THR A 60 -24.05 -0.64 -4.80
N LYS A 61 -23.20 -0.51 -3.78
CA LYS A 61 -22.26 0.60 -3.65
C LYS A 61 -20.95 0.28 -4.35
N GLN A 62 -20.64 1.01 -5.42
CA GLN A 62 -19.32 0.96 -6.04
C GLN A 62 -18.28 1.62 -5.12
N VAL A 63 -17.14 0.97 -4.96
CA VAL A 63 -16.01 1.48 -4.16
C VAL A 63 -14.75 1.64 -4.99
N ILE A 64 -14.56 0.83 -6.04
CA ILE A 64 -13.45 1.00 -6.99
C ILE A 64 -14.02 1.24 -8.38
N HIS A 65 -13.48 2.26 -9.05
CA HIS A 65 -13.99 2.81 -10.30
C HIS A 65 -12.89 2.78 -11.37
N ASN A 66 -12.93 1.74 -12.20
CA ASN A 66 -12.16 1.59 -13.43
C ASN A 66 -10.65 1.90 -13.28
N ILE A 67 -10.01 1.32 -12.26
CA ILE A 67 -8.58 1.52 -12.04
C ILE A 67 -7.78 0.68 -13.03
N SER A 68 -6.83 1.31 -13.71
CA SER A 68 -5.83 0.62 -14.54
C SER A 68 -4.45 1.12 -14.16
N MET A 69 -3.57 0.23 -13.69
CA MET A 69 -2.19 0.57 -13.36
C MET A 69 -1.31 -0.70 -13.34
N PRO A 70 -0.11 -0.66 -13.92
CA PRO A 70 0.91 -1.69 -13.68
C PRO A 70 1.56 -1.48 -12.31
N ILE A 71 2.00 -2.57 -11.67
CA ILE A 71 2.90 -2.56 -10.52
C ILE A 71 4.27 -3.04 -11.01
N PRO A 72 5.30 -2.20 -11.00
CA PRO A 72 6.64 -2.57 -11.46
C PRO A 72 7.24 -3.69 -10.62
N ARG A 73 7.95 -4.62 -11.28
CA ARG A 73 8.66 -5.71 -10.62
C ARG A 73 9.80 -5.17 -9.74
N ASN A 74 9.97 -5.76 -8.55
CA ASN A 74 11.06 -5.52 -7.61
C ASN A 74 11.19 -4.07 -7.13
N GLN A 75 10.08 -3.32 -7.20
CA GLN A 75 10.00 -1.93 -6.79
C GLN A 75 8.83 -1.75 -5.81
N ILE A 76 8.85 -0.62 -5.12
CA ILE A 76 7.89 -0.29 -4.08
C ILE A 76 6.88 0.72 -4.65
N THR A 77 5.61 0.32 -4.71
CA THR A 77 4.50 1.19 -5.10
C THR A 77 3.65 1.55 -3.88
N ALA A 78 3.53 2.83 -3.59
CA ALA A 78 2.66 3.35 -2.54
C ALA A 78 1.29 3.77 -3.11
N LEU A 79 0.21 3.27 -2.50
CA LEU A 79 -1.15 3.76 -2.66
C LEU A 79 -1.40 4.81 -1.57
N VAL A 80 -1.58 6.07 -1.98
CA VAL A 80 -1.84 7.21 -1.10
C VAL A 80 -3.21 7.81 -1.39
N GLY A 81 -3.74 8.59 -0.47
CA GLY A 81 -5.05 9.23 -0.64
C GLY A 81 -5.84 9.33 0.67
N PRO A 82 -6.93 10.12 0.71
CA PRO A 82 -7.73 10.30 1.91
C PRO A 82 -8.30 8.99 2.47
N SER A 83 -8.67 9.00 3.75
CA SER A 83 -9.36 7.87 4.38
C SER A 83 -10.66 7.55 3.63
N GLY A 84 -10.93 6.26 3.42
CA GLY A 84 -12.13 5.80 2.72
C GLY A 84 -12.09 5.91 1.19
N CYS A 85 -10.98 6.34 0.57
CA CYS A 85 -10.88 6.42 -0.89
C CYS A 85 -10.67 5.07 -1.62
N GLY A 86 -10.71 3.93 -0.90
CA GLY A 86 -10.64 2.60 -1.50
C GLY A 86 -9.24 1.95 -1.55
N LYS A 87 -8.20 2.54 -0.96
CA LYS A 87 -6.82 1.99 -0.97
C LYS A 87 -6.73 0.55 -0.48
N SER A 88 -7.18 0.27 0.75
CA SER A 88 -7.16 -1.09 1.31
C SER A 88 -8.10 -2.04 0.56
N THR A 89 -9.19 -1.53 -0.01
CA THR A 89 -10.07 -2.32 -0.89
C THR A 89 -9.33 -2.75 -2.15
N LEU A 90 -8.61 -1.85 -2.82
CA LEU A 90 -7.81 -2.18 -3.98
C LEU A 90 -6.70 -3.17 -3.61
N LEU A 91 -5.96 -2.91 -2.54
CA LEU A 91 -4.89 -3.79 -2.05
C LEU A 91 -5.40 -5.22 -1.77
N ARG A 92 -6.52 -5.36 -1.05
CA ARG A 92 -7.14 -6.66 -0.74
C ARG A 92 -7.76 -7.35 -1.96
N SER A 93 -7.99 -6.63 -3.04
CA SER A 93 -8.44 -7.24 -4.30
C SER A 93 -7.29 -7.99 -4.96
N VAL A 94 -6.06 -7.50 -4.83
CA VAL A 94 -4.86 -8.11 -5.44
C VAL A 94 -4.67 -9.55 -4.98
N ASN A 95 -4.87 -9.88 -3.70
CA ASN A 95 -4.79 -11.27 -3.21
C ASN A 95 -6.16 -11.93 -2.96
N ARG A 96 -7.23 -11.38 -3.57
CA ARG A 96 -8.61 -11.91 -3.48
C ARG A 96 -9.09 -12.13 -2.04
N MET A 97 -8.72 -11.23 -1.13
CA MET A 97 -9.26 -11.21 0.23
C MET A 97 -10.68 -10.66 0.29
N ASN A 98 -11.05 -9.79 -0.66
CA ASN A 98 -12.42 -9.25 -0.74
C ASN A 98 -13.47 -10.30 -1.13
N ASP A 99 -13.08 -11.39 -1.78
CA ASP A 99 -13.98 -12.51 -2.13
C ASP A 99 -14.65 -13.14 -0.90
N LEU A 100 -14.07 -12.96 0.29
CA LEU A 100 -14.62 -13.43 1.56
C LEU A 100 -15.77 -12.55 2.08
N ILE A 101 -15.96 -11.37 1.49
CA ILE A 101 -17.01 -10.44 1.87
C ILE A 101 -18.28 -10.77 1.06
N GLN A 102 -19.41 -10.86 1.74
CA GLN A 102 -20.69 -11.16 1.09
C GLN A 102 -21.09 -10.04 0.11
N ASN A 103 -21.71 -10.44 -1.00
CA ASN A 103 -22.24 -9.52 -2.02
C ASN A 103 -21.17 -8.63 -2.69
N VAL A 104 -19.92 -9.09 -2.76
CA VAL A 104 -18.90 -8.44 -3.59
C VAL A 104 -19.14 -8.76 -5.05
N HIS A 105 -19.14 -7.72 -5.87
CA HIS A 105 -19.14 -7.83 -7.32
C HIS A 105 -17.89 -7.16 -7.87
N ILE A 106 -17.29 -7.74 -8.92
CA ILE A 106 -16.05 -7.28 -9.53
C ILE A 106 -16.22 -7.29 -11.05
N ALA A 107 -15.63 -6.31 -11.71
CA ALA A 107 -15.45 -6.27 -13.16
C ALA A 107 -14.04 -5.79 -13.51
N GLY A 108 -13.55 -6.15 -14.70
CA GLY A 108 -12.14 -5.97 -15.07
C GLY A 108 -11.28 -7.17 -14.68
N ASP A 109 -9.97 -7.00 -14.69
CA ASP A 109 -9.02 -8.09 -14.44
C ASP A 109 -7.76 -7.61 -13.71
N MET A 110 -7.09 -8.54 -13.05
CA MET A 110 -5.75 -8.34 -12.51
C MET A 110 -4.87 -9.53 -12.91
N GLN A 111 -3.67 -9.26 -13.42
CA GLN A 111 -2.79 -10.28 -13.97
C GLN A 111 -1.46 -10.31 -13.23
N LEU A 112 -1.16 -11.41 -12.55
CA LEU A 112 0.12 -11.68 -11.91
C LEU A 112 1.01 -12.43 -12.90
N ASN A 113 2.13 -11.84 -13.31
CA ASN A 113 3.03 -12.38 -14.36
C ASN A 113 2.32 -12.74 -15.69
N GLY A 114 1.21 -12.07 -15.99
CA GLY A 114 0.41 -12.32 -17.18
C GLY A 114 -0.77 -13.27 -16.98
N ASP A 115 -0.82 -13.98 -15.85
CA ASP A 115 -1.93 -14.87 -15.52
C ASP A 115 -3.02 -14.13 -14.76
N SER A 116 -4.27 -14.19 -15.24
CA SER A 116 -5.42 -13.60 -14.55
C SER A 116 -5.64 -14.26 -13.18
N ILE A 117 -5.66 -13.46 -12.11
CA ILE A 117 -5.95 -13.94 -10.76
C ILE A 117 -7.45 -14.20 -10.53
N TYR A 118 -8.30 -13.66 -11.41
CA TYR A 118 -9.75 -13.81 -11.38
C TYR A 118 -10.28 -14.90 -12.33
N ASP A 119 -9.39 -15.63 -13.03
CA ASP A 119 -9.77 -16.85 -13.74
C ASP A 119 -10.40 -17.85 -12.76
N SER A 120 -11.49 -18.49 -13.18
CA SER A 120 -12.22 -19.49 -12.39
C SER A 120 -11.36 -20.68 -11.92
N ARG A 121 -10.23 -20.95 -12.60
CA ARG A 121 -9.30 -22.04 -12.29
C ARG A 121 -8.18 -21.62 -11.34
N MET A 122 -8.11 -20.34 -10.97
CA MET A 122 -7.06 -19.83 -10.07
C MET A 122 -7.22 -20.45 -8.68
N ASP A 123 -6.17 -21.11 -8.19
CA ASP A 123 -6.09 -21.55 -6.80
C ASP A 123 -5.80 -20.34 -5.91
N VAL A 124 -6.81 -19.92 -5.14
CA VAL A 124 -6.73 -18.76 -4.26
C VAL A 124 -5.74 -18.99 -3.10
N ILE A 125 -5.53 -20.24 -2.69
CA ILE A 125 -4.56 -20.56 -1.63
C ILE A 125 -3.14 -20.34 -2.17
N ASP A 126 -2.84 -20.85 -3.37
CA ASP A 126 -1.55 -20.63 -4.04
C ASP A 126 -1.30 -19.14 -4.32
N LEU A 127 -2.32 -18.44 -4.84
CA LEU A 127 -2.25 -16.99 -5.08
C LEU A 127 -1.85 -16.22 -3.81
N ARG A 128 -2.43 -16.56 -2.66
CA ARG A 128 -2.14 -15.89 -1.38
C ARG A 128 -0.74 -16.21 -0.84
N LYS A 129 -0.12 -17.31 -1.24
CA LYS A 129 1.30 -17.59 -0.95
C LYS A 129 2.20 -16.71 -1.80
N ARG A 130 1.90 -16.61 -3.10
CA ARG A 130 2.60 -15.75 -4.06
C ARG A 130 2.39 -14.26 -3.76
N MET A 131 1.35 -13.92 -2.99
CA MET A 131 0.99 -12.56 -2.57
C MET A 131 0.90 -12.43 -1.05
N GLY A 132 2.05 -12.39 -0.39
CA GLY A 132 2.15 -12.25 1.06
C GLY A 132 1.51 -10.95 1.54
N MET A 133 0.64 -11.01 2.56
CA MET A 133 -0.07 -9.82 3.07
C MET A 133 0.24 -9.57 4.55
N VAL A 134 0.53 -8.31 4.86
CA VAL A 134 0.72 -7.78 6.21
C VAL A 134 -0.34 -6.71 6.47
N PHE A 135 -1.07 -6.86 7.57
CA PHE A 135 -2.17 -5.98 7.94
C PHE A 135 -1.73 -4.84 8.85
N GLN A 136 -2.56 -3.80 8.91
CA GLN A 136 -2.36 -2.62 9.76
C GLN A 136 -2.20 -3.00 11.23
N LYS A 137 -3.10 -3.86 11.73
CA LYS A 137 -3.00 -4.42 13.07
C LYS A 137 -2.20 -5.72 12.96
N PRO A 138 -1.06 -5.86 13.68
CA PRO A 138 -0.31 -7.10 13.66
C PRO A 138 -1.21 -8.24 14.14
N ASN A 139 -1.11 -9.37 13.43
CA ASN A 139 -1.89 -10.57 13.69
C ASN A 139 -1.01 -11.83 13.75
N PRO A 140 -0.03 -11.88 14.67
CA PRO A 140 0.69 -13.13 14.91
C PRO A 140 -0.30 -14.20 15.38
N PHE A 141 -0.05 -15.43 14.93
CA PHE A 141 -0.81 -16.58 15.38
C PHE A 141 -0.51 -16.87 16.86
N PRO A 142 -1.47 -17.45 17.62
CA PRO A 142 -1.32 -17.78 19.04
C PRO A 142 -0.40 -19.01 19.25
N MET A 143 0.79 -18.96 18.66
CA MET A 143 1.83 -19.98 18.71
C MET A 143 3.20 -19.32 18.87
N SER A 144 4.28 -20.10 18.79
CA SER A 144 5.63 -19.58 19.00
C SER A 144 6.08 -18.64 17.89
N ILE A 145 7.12 -17.85 18.14
CA ILE A 145 7.78 -17.01 17.13
C ILE A 145 8.25 -17.88 15.95
N PHE A 146 8.91 -19.00 16.25
CA PHE A 146 9.37 -19.95 15.24
C PHE A 146 8.23 -20.45 14.35
N GLU A 147 7.17 -20.99 14.96
CA GLU A 147 6.05 -21.58 14.20
C GLU A 147 5.26 -20.51 13.43
N ASN A 148 5.27 -19.25 13.88
CA ASN A 148 4.75 -18.13 13.10
C ASN A 148 5.50 -17.96 11.78
N VAL A 149 6.84 -17.95 11.82
CA VAL A 149 7.65 -17.68 10.63
C VAL A 149 7.56 -18.83 9.64
N VAL A 150 7.72 -20.07 10.09
CA VAL A 150 7.76 -21.24 9.19
C VAL A 150 6.39 -21.81 8.82
N TYR A 151 5.31 -21.13 9.20
CA TYR A 151 3.94 -21.62 9.05
C TYR A 151 3.59 -22.01 7.60
N ALA A 152 4.00 -21.20 6.63
CA ALA A 152 3.73 -21.47 5.22
C ALA A 152 4.42 -22.77 4.75
N LEU A 153 5.69 -22.97 5.12
CA LEU A 153 6.45 -24.17 4.80
C LEU A 153 5.85 -25.42 5.45
N ARG A 154 5.33 -25.30 6.68
CA ARG A 154 4.62 -26.40 7.35
C ARG A 154 3.38 -26.83 6.58
N ILE A 155 2.60 -25.86 6.06
CA ILE A 155 1.42 -26.15 5.22
C ILE A 155 1.82 -26.87 3.95
N ASP A 156 2.96 -26.51 3.36
CA ASP A 156 3.52 -27.15 2.16
C ASP A 156 4.13 -28.53 2.43
N GLY A 157 4.09 -28.98 3.68
CA GLY A 157 4.52 -30.30 4.08
C GLY A 157 6.02 -30.40 4.35
N GLU A 158 6.74 -29.28 4.44
CA GLU A 158 8.15 -29.28 4.81
C GLU A 158 8.31 -29.76 6.26
N LYS A 159 9.20 -30.74 6.44
CA LYS A 159 9.47 -31.42 7.70
C LYS A 159 10.95 -31.42 8.06
N ASN A 160 11.83 -31.04 7.14
CA ASN A 160 13.25 -30.95 7.36
C ASN A 160 13.54 -29.79 8.32
N ARG A 161 13.97 -30.16 9.52
CA ARG A 161 14.27 -29.23 10.59
C ARG A 161 15.35 -28.21 10.22
N SER A 162 16.38 -28.62 9.50
CA SER A 162 17.48 -27.72 9.09
C SER A 162 16.96 -26.62 8.16
N VAL A 163 16.08 -26.98 7.22
CA VAL A 163 15.47 -26.03 6.28
C VAL A 163 14.59 -25.04 7.03
N LEU A 164 13.76 -25.54 7.96
CA LEU A 164 12.88 -24.68 8.76
C LEU A 164 13.67 -23.72 9.66
N GLU A 165 14.76 -24.18 10.28
CA GLU A 165 15.63 -23.34 11.10
C GLU A 165 16.33 -22.26 10.27
N GLU A 166 16.86 -22.62 9.10
CA GLU A 166 17.50 -21.70 8.16
C GLU A 166 16.53 -20.63 7.67
N VAL A 167 15.35 -21.03 7.18
CA VAL A 167 14.32 -20.09 6.70
C VAL A 167 13.85 -19.18 7.84
N CYS A 168 13.71 -19.71 9.06
CA CYS A 168 13.34 -18.91 10.21
C CYS A 168 14.38 -17.82 10.51
N GLU A 169 15.66 -18.19 10.55
CA GLU A 169 16.75 -17.24 10.79
C GLU A 169 16.83 -16.19 9.68
N ILE A 170 16.84 -16.61 8.41
CA ILE A 170 16.89 -15.70 7.26
C ILE A 170 15.72 -14.72 7.29
N SER A 171 14.50 -15.21 7.52
CA SER A 171 13.30 -14.36 7.54
C SER A 171 13.29 -13.37 8.71
N LEU A 172 13.73 -13.80 9.90
CA LEU A 172 13.81 -12.93 11.07
C LEU A 172 14.94 -11.91 10.95
N ARG A 173 16.05 -12.26 10.30
CA ARG A 173 17.14 -11.31 9.98
C ARG A 173 16.68 -10.31 8.93
N GLY A 174 16.07 -10.81 7.85
CA GLY A 174 15.50 -9.99 6.79
C GLY A 174 14.38 -9.09 7.27
N ALA A 175 13.77 -9.36 8.43
CA ALA A 175 12.80 -8.49 9.10
C ALA A 175 13.37 -7.71 10.29
N ALA A 176 14.70 -7.60 10.44
CA ALA A 176 15.37 -6.89 11.54
C ALA A 176 14.83 -7.25 12.95
N LEU A 177 14.52 -8.53 13.18
CA LEU A 177 13.96 -9.04 14.44
C LEU A 177 14.84 -10.09 15.11
N TRP A 178 15.72 -10.76 14.36
CA TRP A 178 16.53 -11.89 14.85
C TRP A 178 17.23 -11.65 16.19
N ASP A 179 18.00 -10.56 16.31
CA ASP A 179 18.78 -10.30 17.53
C ASP A 179 17.92 -10.02 18.76
N GLU A 180 16.65 -9.68 18.58
CA GLU A 180 15.71 -9.45 19.67
C GLU A 180 14.99 -10.74 20.12
N VAL A 181 14.96 -11.79 19.29
CA VAL A 181 14.11 -12.98 19.52
C VAL A 181 14.82 -14.34 19.43
N LYS A 182 16.08 -14.39 18.98
CA LYS A 182 16.83 -15.65 18.76
C LYS A 182 16.88 -16.57 19.98
N ASP A 183 16.90 -16.00 21.19
CA ASP A 183 16.98 -16.76 22.45
C ASP A 183 15.60 -17.17 22.99
N CYS A 184 14.50 -16.74 22.36
CA CYS A 184 13.13 -17.00 22.79
C CYS A 184 12.20 -17.43 21.63
N LEU A 185 12.75 -18.08 20.59
CA LEU A 185 11.98 -18.51 19.42
C LEU A 185 10.77 -19.42 19.74
N ASN A 186 10.82 -20.14 20.87
CA ASN A 186 9.76 -21.02 21.35
C ASN A 186 8.69 -20.30 22.18
N ASP A 187 8.91 -19.04 22.55
CA ASP A 187 7.93 -18.24 23.29
C ASP A 187 6.77 -17.82 22.39
N SER A 188 5.61 -17.62 23.01
CA SER A 188 4.43 -17.13 22.31
C SER A 188 4.71 -15.77 21.64
N ALA A 189 4.42 -15.70 20.35
CA ALA A 189 4.52 -14.49 19.55
C ALA A 189 3.63 -13.33 20.07
N LEU A 190 2.57 -13.65 20.82
CA LEU A 190 1.68 -12.66 21.42
C LEU A 190 2.34 -11.84 22.55
N LYS A 191 3.48 -12.30 23.09
CA LYS A 191 4.23 -11.56 24.12
C LYS A 191 5.08 -10.42 23.54
N LEU A 192 5.31 -10.41 22.22
CA LEU A 192 6.10 -9.37 21.56
C LEU A 192 5.40 -8.01 21.63
N SER A 193 6.18 -6.92 21.62
CA SER A 193 5.65 -5.56 21.45
C SER A 193 4.98 -5.38 20.09
N GLY A 194 4.11 -4.38 19.92
CA GLY A 194 3.40 -4.15 18.66
C GLY A 194 4.33 -4.03 17.43
N GLY A 195 5.44 -3.29 17.57
CA GLY A 195 6.43 -3.19 16.50
C GLY A 195 7.16 -4.49 16.19
N GLN A 196 7.47 -5.30 17.22
CA GLN A 196 8.05 -6.63 17.02
C GLN A 196 7.05 -7.62 16.40
N GLN A 197 5.77 -7.57 16.80
CA GLN A 197 4.73 -8.37 16.18
C GLN A 197 4.54 -8.02 14.71
N GLN A 198 4.67 -6.73 14.35
CA GLN A 198 4.59 -6.29 12.96
C GLN A 198 5.79 -6.79 12.15
N ARG A 199 7.02 -6.66 12.66
CA ARG A 199 8.21 -7.25 12.03
C ARG A 199 8.10 -8.76 11.89
N LEU A 200 7.54 -9.46 12.89
CA LEU A 200 7.26 -10.89 12.80
C LEU A 200 6.26 -11.23 11.69
N CYS A 201 5.20 -10.42 11.52
CA CYS A 201 4.25 -10.61 10.43
C CYS A 201 4.89 -10.41 9.06
N ILE A 202 5.83 -9.45 8.93
CA ILE A 202 6.64 -9.27 7.71
C ILE A 202 7.57 -10.47 7.50
N ALA A 203 8.30 -10.92 8.53
CA ALA A 203 9.16 -12.10 8.47
C ALA A 203 8.38 -13.33 7.98
N ARG A 204 7.20 -13.57 8.55
CA ARG A 204 6.29 -14.65 8.12
C ARG A 204 5.86 -14.51 6.66
N ALA A 205 5.56 -13.30 6.21
CA ALA A 205 5.14 -13.06 4.82
C ALA A 205 6.31 -13.29 3.84
N VAL A 206 7.52 -12.89 4.22
CA VAL A 206 8.74 -13.04 3.41
C VAL A 206 9.24 -14.49 3.40
N ALA A 207 9.02 -15.27 4.47
CA ALA A 207 9.42 -16.67 4.57
C ALA A 207 8.83 -17.56 3.45
N ALA A 208 7.70 -17.16 2.87
CA ALA A 208 7.08 -17.85 1.74
C ALA A 208 7.63 -17.41 0.36
N GLU A 209 8.65 -16.55 0.33
CA GLU A 209 9.25 -15.96 -0.88
C GLU A 209 8.21 -15.44 -1.89
N PRO A 210 7.31 -14.53 -1.47
CA PRO A 210 6.21 -14.09 -2.31
C PRO A 210 6.72 -13.29 -3.51
N GLU A 211 6.00 -13.33 -4.62
CA GLU A 211 6.29 -12.48 -5.78
C GLU A 211 5.93 -11.01 -5.53
N VAL A 212 4.86 -10.80 -4.73
CA VAL A 212 4.37 -9.48 -4.34
C VAL A 212 4.09 -9.45 -2.84
N LEU A 213 4.68 -8.48 -2.13
CA LEU A 213 4.39 -8.20 -0.73
C LEU A 213 3.36 -7.06 -0.63
N LEU A 214 2.24 -7.32 0.03
CA LEU A 214 1.14 -6.39 0.23
C LEU A 214 1.16 -5.86 1.66
N LEU A 215 1.28 -4.54 1.84
CA LEU A 215 1.36 -3.90 3.15
C LEU A 215 0.19 -2.94 3.36
N ASP A 216 -0.76 -3.25 4.25
CA ASP A 216 -1.91 -2.39 4.54
C ASP A 216 -1.59 -1.50 5.76
N GLU A 217 -1.12 -0.27 5.56
CA GLU A 217 -0.71 0.67 6.61
C GLU A 217 0.27 0.09 7.65
N PRO A 218 1.47 -0.34 7.24
CA PRO A 218 2.35 -1.14 8.08
C PRO A 218 2.85 -0.43 9.35
N CYS A 219 2.76 0.90 9.42
CA CYS A 219 3.29 1.70 10.54
C CYS A 219 2.24 2.50 11.33
N SER A 220 0.94 2.46 10.99
CA SER A 220 0.00 3.46 11.53
C SER A 220 -0.34 3.33 13.02
N ALA A 221 -0.04 2.19 13.64
CA ALA A 221 -0.25 1.95 15.07
C ALA A 221 1.06 1.82 15.89
N LEU A 222 2.18 2.28 15.33
CA LEU A 222 3.52 2.08 15.91
C LEU A 222 4.11 3.39 16.45
N ASP A 223 4.98 3.28 17.46
CA ASP A 223 5.79 4.40 17.92
C ASP A 223 6.85 4.81 16.86
N PRO A 224 7.47 6.00 16.97
CA PRO A 224 8.44 6.47 15.98
C PRO A 224 9.66 5.56 15.78
N ILE A 225 10.13 4.89 16.84
CA ILE A 225 11.31 4.01 16.76
C ILE A 225 10.94 2.75 16.00
N ALA A 226 9.80 2.15 16.32
CA ALA A 226 9.27 1.00 15.59
C ALA A 226 8.95 1.35 14.13
N THR A 227 8.43 2.54 13.87
CA THR A 227 8.16 3.06 12.52
C THR A 227 9.44 3.12 11.69
N GLY A 228 10.51 3.73 12.22
CA GLY A 228 11.80 3.81 11.52
C GLY A 228 12.34 2.42 11.14
N LYS A 229 12.33 1.47 12.08
CA LYS A 229 12.76 0.09 11.80
C LYS A 229 11.95 -0.60 10.69
N ILE A 230 10.64 -0.31 10.57
CA ILE A 230 9.81 -0.86 9.50
C ILE A 230 10.07 -0.13 8.17
N GLU A 231 10.31 1.18 8.19
CA GLU A 231 10.68 1.93 6.98
C GLU A 231 12.02 1.45 6.41
N ASP A 232 13.03 1.25 7.26
CA ASP A 232 14.34 0.70 6.88
C ASP A 232 14.18 -0.71 6.29
N LEU A 233 13.38 -1.56 6.94
CA LEU A 233 13.04 -2.89 6.45
C LEU A 233 12.38 -2.86 5.07
N ILE A 234 11.39 -1.98 4.85
CA ILE A 234 10.73 -1.85 3.54
C ILE A 234 11.76 -1.46 2.46
N GLN A 235 12.72 -0.59 2.78
CA GLN A 235 13.80 -0.24 1.87
C GLN A 235 14.76 -1.40 1.60
N GLU A 236 15.06 -2.24 2.59
CA GLU A 236 15.89 -3.44 2.41
C GLU A 236 15.24 -4.49 1.50
N LEU A 237 13.90 -4.57 1.51
CA LEU A 237 13.13 -5.46 0.62
C LEU A 237 13.10 -4.98 -0.83
N ARG A 238 13.43 -3.71 -1.09
CA ARG A 238 13.53 -3.14 -2.44
C ARG A 238 14.53 -3.93 -3.28
N GLY A 239 14.20 -4.20 -4.55
CA GLY A 239 15.06 -4.96 -5.45
C GLY A 239 14.95 -6.48 -5.31
N GLN A 240 14.55 -6.99 -4.13
CA GLN A 240 14.29 -8.41 -3.90
C GLN A 240 12.82 -8.76 -4.14
N TYR A 241 11.92 -7.92 -3.61
CA TYR A 241 10.47 -8.12 -3.67
C TYR A 241 9.78 -6.98 -4.40
N SER A 242 8.66 -7.29 -5.05
CA SER A 242 7.73 -6.26 -5.51
C SER A 242 6.80 -5.90 -4.36
N VAL A 243 6.74 -4.63 -3.97
CA VAL A 243 5.94 -4.21 -2.81
C VAL A 243 4.80 -3.30 -3.27
N LEU A 244 3.58 -3.63 -2.85
CA LEU A 244 2.43 -2.74 -2.97
C LEU A 244 1.96 -2.38 -1.56
N MET A 245 2.11 -1.11 -1.18
CA MET A 245 1.77 -0.66 0.16
C MET A 245 0.67 0.39 0.15
N VAL A 246 -0.18 0.38 1.16
CA VAL A 246 -1.13 1.45 1.47
C VAL A 246 -0.55 2.26 2.62
N THR A 247 -0.52 3.58 2.47
CA THR A 247 -0.17 4.47 3.58
C THR A 247 -0.89 5.81 3.44
N HIS A 248 -1.25 6.39 4.58
CA HIS A 248 -1.70 7.79 4.68
C HIS A 248 -0.59 8.71 5.20
N ASN A 249 0.61 8.17 5.48
CA ASN A 249 1.78 8.94 5.87
C ASN A 249 2.56 9.34 4.60
N MET A 250 2.42 10.59 4.21
CA MET A 250 3.05 11.11 2.98
C MET A 250 4.57 11.13 3.07
N GLN A 251 5.13 11.36 4.26
CA GLN A 251 6.57 11.33 4.48
C GLN A 251 7.13 9.91 4.39
N GLN A 252 6.37 8.90 4.85
CA GLN A 252 6.73 7.50 4.65
C GLN A 252 6.71 7.18 3.15
N ALA A 253 5.62 7.51 2.45
CA ALA A 253 5.51 7.26 1.02
C ALA A 253 6.68 7.89 0.25
N SER A 254 7.00 9.15 0.50
CA SER A 254 8.08 9.85 -0.20
C SER A 254 9.48 9.27 0.05
N ARG A 255 9.73 8.71 1.24
CA ARG A 255 11.03 8.11 1.60
C ARG A 255 11.19 6.66 1.18
N THR A 256 10.11 5.88 1.14
CA THR A 256 10.17 4.42 1.05
C THR A 256 9.70 3.86 -0.29
N SER A 257 9.03 4.64 -1.14
CA SER A 257 8.49 4.15 -2.41
C SER A 257 9.25 4.63 -3.64
N ASP A 258 9.26 3.78 -4.67
CA ASP A 258 9.73 4.11 -6.01
C ASP A 258 8.65 4.80 -6.84
N TYR A 259 7.40 4.36 -6.68
CA TYR A 259 6.23 4.90 -7.35
C TYR A 259 5.12 5.22 -6.36
N THR A 260 4.33 6.26 -6.67
CA THR A 260 3.19 6.67 -5.85
C THR A 260 1.95 6.82 -6.71
N ALA A 261 0.88 6.12 -6.33
CA ALA A 261 -0.44 6.20 -6.92
C ALA A 261 -1.39 6.94 -5.96
N PHE A 262 -1.85 8.11 -6.37
CA PHE A 262 -2.82 8.91 -5.63
C PHE A 262 -4.25 8.49 -5.97
N LEU A 263 -4.96 7.97 -4.98
CA LEU A 263 -6.35 7.55 -5.07
C LEU A 263 -7.29 8.56 -4.41
N TYR A 264 -8.41 8.84 -5.06
CA TYR A 264 -9.48 9.68 -4.53
C TYR A 264 -10.85 9.09 -4.90
N LEU A 265 -11.71 8.88 -3.90
CA LEU A 265 -13.06 8.30 -4.05
C LEU A 265 -13.10 7.07 -4.98
N GLY A 266 -12.18 6.12 -4.80
CA GLY A 266 -12.16 4.87 -5.54
C GLY A 266 -11.59 4.97 -6.96
N ARG A 267 -11.05 6.14 -7.35
CA ARG A 267 -10.44 6.39 -8.65
C ARG A 267 -8.94 6.66 -8.49
N LEU A 268 -8.17 6.24 -9.48
CA LEU A 268 -6.78 6.67 -9.64
C LEU A 268 -6.76 8.08 -10.22
N ILE A 269 -6.08 9.01 -9.55
CA ILE A 269 -5.99 10.41 -9.98
C ILE A 269 -4.69 10.65 -10.71
N GLU A 270 -3.56 10.31 -10.07
CA GLU A 270 -2.23 10.41 -10.65
C GLU A 270 -1.36 9.22 -10.22
N TYR A 271 -0.52 8.72 -11.14
CA TYR A 271 0.44 7.66 -10.87
C TYR A 271 1.77 7.91 -11.57
N GLY A 272 2.87 7.87 -10.83
CA GLY A 272 4.19 8.13 -11.37
C GLY A 272 5.32 7.82 -10.41
N PRO A 273 6.59 8.08 -10.81
CA PRO A 273 7.72 8.02 -9.91
C PRO A 273 7.48 8.88 -8.67
N THR A 274 7.81 8.34 -7.50
CA THR A 274 7.59 9.03 -6.22
C THR A 274 8.32 10.38 -6.18
N SER A 275 9.53 10.47 -6.75
CA SER A 275 10.23 11.75 -6.89
C SER A 275 9.36 12.82 -7.56
N ASP A 276 8.68 12.45 -8.64
CA ASP A 276 7.94 13.39 -9.49
C ASP A 276 6.64 13.78 -8.80
N ILE A 277 5.91 12.79 -8.26
CA ILE A 277 4.66 13.01 -7.51
C ILE A 277 4.84 13.96 -6.34
N PHE A 278 5.96 13.88 -5.62
CA PHE A 278 6.22 14.70 -4.43
C PHE A 278 6.93 16.03 -4.69
N THR A 279 7.58 16.20 -5.85
CA THR A 279 8.33 17.44 -6.17
C THR A 279 7.67 18.30 -7.23
N ASN A 280 7.14 17.67 -8.29
CA ASN A 280 6.53 18.37 -9.42
C ASN A 280 5.44 17.48 -10.07
N PRO A 281 4.34 17.20 -9.34
CA PRO A 281 3.23 16.43 -9.89
C PRO A 281 2.59 17.16 -11.07
N VAL A 282 2.01 16.41 -11.99
CA VAL A 282 1.34 16.96 -13.18
C VAL A 282 0.02 17.63 -12.78
N LEU A 283 -0.69 17.06 -11.80
CA LEU A 283 -1.98 17.57 -11.37
C LEU A 283 -1.86 18.43 -10.10
N ARG A 284 -2.54 19.58 -10.10
CA ARG A 284 -2.55 20.52 -8.97
C ARG A 284 -3.22 19.96 -7.72
N GLU A 285 -4.22 19.10 -7.89
CA GLU A 285 -4.86 18.40 -6.77
C GLU A 285 -3.91 17.41 -6.10
N THR A 286 -3.05 16.73 -6.88
CA THR A 286 -1.99 15.87 -6.35
C THR A 286 -1.00 16.72 -5.56
N GLU A 287 -0.53 17.85 -6.12
CA GLU A 287 0.32 18.82 -5.42
C GLU A 287 -0.30 19.25 -4.09
N SER A 288 -1.58 19.62 -4.12
CA SER A 288 -2.32 20.09 -2.93
C SER A 288 -2.43 18.99 -1.87
N TYR A 289 -2.62 17.74 -2.28
CA TYR A 289 -2.68 16.59 -1.36
C TYR A 289 -1.32 16.28 -0.74
N VAL A 290 -0.27 16.12 -1.55
CA VAL A 290 1.07 15.72 -1.06
C VAL A 290 1.76 16.79 -0.23
N THR A 291 1.42 18.07 -0.45
CA THR A 291 1.91 19.20 0.36
C THR A 291 1.07 19.48 1.60
N GLY A 292 -0.03 18.73 1.82
CA GLY A 292 -0.92 18.89 2.98
C GLY A 292 -1.81 20.13 2.93
N ARG A 293 -1.99 20.75 1.75
CA ARG A 293 -2.93 21.87 1.56
C ARG A 293 -4.40 21.42 1.56
N PHE A 294 -4.66 20.15 1.32
CA PHE A 294 -5.99 19.53 1.47
C PHE A 294 -5.85 18.03 1.75
N GLY A 295 -6.52 17.54 2.80
CA GLY A 295 -6.49 16.13 3.22
C GLY A 295 -7.09 15.92 4.59
#